data_AF-A0A090XDR1-F1
#
_entry.id   AF-A0A090XDR1-F1
#
_cell.length_a   1.000
_cell.length_b   1.000
_cell.length_c   1.000
_cell.angle_alpha   90.00
_cell.angle_beta   90.00
_cell.angle_gamma   90.00
#
_symmetry.space_group_name_H-M   'P 1'
#
loop_
_entity.id
_entity.type
_entity.pdbx_description
1 polymer ?
#
loop_
_entity_poly.entity_id
_entity_poly.type
_entity_poly.pdbx_seq_one_letter_code
_entity_poly.pdbx_strand_id
1 'polypeptide(L)'
;IKDEEILPPAYKMVRKDRPTRGGGVAVILKKSIVCLVMDDLPDTESVWCEITFCDKKYVIGAVYRPPDSPLSTMEIIYDFTIANFINEDNFILAGDFNLPKIDWSNLEVGNVDVKSSELLLGMMFNLNLTQVVNEATRAEKTDKLRTGLNICWY
;
A
#
# COMPACT_ATOMS: atom_id res chain seq x y z
N ILE A 1 12.72 7.73 17.85
CA ILE A 1 12.79 8.99 17.09
C ILE A 1 11.38 9.58 17.10
N LYS A 2 11.22 10.81 17.57
CA LYS A 2 9.90 11.48 17.57
C LYS A 2 9.55 11.96 16.17
N ASP A 3 8.25 12.09 15.87
CA ASP A 3 7.80 12.50 14.54
C ASP A 3 8.30 13.91 14.18
N GLU A 4 8.41 14.82 15.15
CA GLU A 4 8.92 16.18 14.95
C GLU A 4 10.41 16.24 14.59
N GLU A 5 11.16 15.15 14.84
CA GLU A 5 12.56 15.05 14.43
C GLU A 5 12.70 14.65 12.95
N ILE A 6 11.64 14.09 12.35
CA ILE A 6 11.63 13.55 10.98
C ILE A 6 10.87 14.50 10.05
N LEU A 7 9.81 15.14 10.54
CA LEU A 7 8.87 15.89 9.72
C LEU A 7 9.05 17.41 9.87
N PRO A 8 8.89 18.18 8.77
CA PRO A 8 8.71 19.62 8.88
C PRO A 8 7.47 19.97 9.72
N PRO A 9 7.42 21.12 10.41
CA PRO A 9 6.35 21.47 11.36
C PRO A 9 4.92 21.47 10.80
N ALA A 10 4.75 21.61 9.49
CA ALA A 10 3.46 21.64 8.81
C ALA A 10 2.84 20.26 8.54
N TYR A 11 3.57 19.18 8.85
CA TYR A 11 3.17 17.80 8.56
C TYR A 11 2.94 17.00 9.84
N LYS A 12 2.16 15.94 9.71
CA LYS A 12 1.97 14.87 10.69
C LYS A 12 2.07 13.54 9.97
N MET A 13 2.27 12.48 10.74
CA MET A 13 2.46 11.14 10.20
C MET A 13 1.64 10.13 10.98
N VAL A 14 1.14 9.14 10.26
CA VAL A 14 0.62 7.89 10.81
C VAL A 14 1.59 6.82 10.38
N ARG A 15 2.16 6.06 11.32
CA ARG A 15 3.19 5.07 10.98
C ARG A 15 3.12 3.82 11.83
N LYS A 16 3.60 2.73 11.25
CA LYS A 16 3.88 1.47 11.91
C LYS A 16 5.38 1.20 11.82
N ASP A 17 6.06 1.41 12.95
CA ASP A 17 7.49 1.16 13.07
C ASP A 17 7.76 -0.35 13.25
N ARG A 18 8.89 -0.81 12.72
CA ARG A 18 9.39 -2.16 13.01
C ARG A 18 10.07 -2.22 14.38
N PRO A 19 9.97 -3.36 15.10
CA PRO A 19 10.76 -3.59 16.30
C PRO A 19 12.28 -3.67 16.03
N THR A 20 12.65 -4.01 14.79
CA THR A 20 14.03 -4.19 14.36
C THR A 20 14.58 -2.95 13.65
N ARG A 21 15.89 -2.90 13.43
CA ARG A 21 16.55 -1.74 12.82
C ARG A 21 16.13 -1.57 11.35
N GLY A 22 15.52 -0.43 11.05
CA GLY A 22 15.21 0.04 9.70
C GLY A 22 13.87 -0.47 9.17
N GLY A 23 13.21 0.37 8.37
CA GLY A 23 11.91 0.08 7.76
C GLY A 23 10.73 0.63 8.56
N GLY A 24 9.55 0.06 8.32
CA GLY A 24 8.27 0.61 8.74
C GLY A 24 7.55 1.29 7.59
N VAL A 25 6.25 1.44 7.75
CA VAL A 25 5.37 2.08 6.77
C VAL A 25 4.78 3.34 7.38
N ALA A 26 4.65 4.39 6.57
CA ALA A 26 4.18 5.69 7.03
C ALA A 26 3.32 6.38 5.97
N VAL A 27 2.25 7.02 6.42
CA VAL A 27 1.47 8.00 5.67
C VAL A 27 1.80 9.38 6.24
N ILE A 28 2.35 10.26 5.40
CA ILE A 28 2.70 11.64 5.78
C ILE A 28 1.69 12.59 5.14
N LEU A 29 1.10 13.46 5.95
CA LEU A 29 0.05 14.39 5.52
C LEU A 29 0.24 15.76 6.14
N LYS A 30 -0.32 16.80 5.50
CA LYS A 30 -0.37 18.14 6.11
C LYS A 30 -1.21 18.09 7.38
N LYS A 31 -0.81 18.84 8.41
CA LYS A 31 -1.54 18.91 9.69
C LYS A 31 -3.00 19.33 9.53
N SER A 32 -3.28 20.18 8.54
CA SER A 32 -4.61 20.68 8.18
C SER A 32 -5.55 19.62 7.62
N ILE A 33 -5.05 18.47 7.16
CA ILE A 33 -5.88 17.36 6.68
C ILE A 33 -6.43 16.61 7.89
N VAL A 34 -7.75 16.47 7.98
CA VAL A 34 -8.38 15.62 9.00
C VAL A 34 -8.07 14.16 8.66
N CYS A 35 -7.60 13.40 9.65
CA CYS A 35 -7.16 12.03 9.47
C CYS A 35 -7.60 11.21 10.69
N LEU A 36 -8.35 10.15 10.44
CA LEU A 36 -8.76 9.15 11.42
C LEU A 36 -7.96 7.87 11.16
N VAL A 37 -7.13 7.48 12.12
CA VAL A 37 -6.35 6.24 12.03
C VAL A 37 -7.28 5.08 12.34
N MET A 38 -7.24 4.04 11.50
CA MET A 38 -7.98 2.79 11.72
C MET A 38 -7.19 1.84 12.61
N ASP A 39 -7.85 0.79 13.10
CA ASP A 39 -7.20 -0.23 13.91
C ASP A 39 -6.04 -0.90 13.15
N ASP A 40 -5.00 -1.28 13.90
CA ASP A 40 -3.85 -1.97 13.34
C ASP A 40 -4.26 -3.32 12.75
N LEU A 41 -3.67 -3.67 11.61
CA LEU A 41 -3.81 -4.98 11.00
C LEU A 41 -2.62 -5.86 11.43
N PRO A 42 -2.81 -6.84 12.33
CA PRO A 42 -1.72 -7.66 12.87
C PRO A 42 -1.00 -8.44 11.76
N ASP A 43 0.25 -8.83 12.03
CA ASP A 43 1.08 -9.65 11.12
C ASP A 43 1.32 -9.08 9.71
N THR A 44 1.01 -7.80 9.54
CA THR A 44 1.28 -7.03 8.33
C THR A 44 2.09 -5.77 8.66
N GLU A 45 2.89 -5.30 7.72
CA GLU A 45 3.47 -3.96 7.81
C GLU A 45 2.61 -3.01 6.99
N SER A 46 1.45 -2.66 7.56
CA SER A 46 0.48 -1.77 6.93
C SER A 46 -0.01 -0.69 7.89
N VAL A 47 -0.46 0.43 7.33
CA VAL A 47 -1.12 1.53 8.03
C VAL A 47 -2.37 1.90 7.26
N TRP A 48 -3.47 2.08 7.97
CA TRP A 48 -4.77 2.38 7.40
C TRP A 48 -5.35 3.64 8.03
N CYS A 49 -5.85 4.56 7.22
CA CYS A 49 -6.52 5.76 7.72
C CYS A 49 -7.59 6.28 6.76
N GLU A 50 -8.59 6.95 7.32
CA GLU A 50 -9.55 7.77 6.58
C GLU A 50 -9.09 9.23 6.64
N ILE A 51 -9.04 9.91 5.49
CA ILE A 51 -8.80 11.35 5.44
C ILE A 51 -10.01 12.08 4.86
N THR A 52 -10.23 13.32 5.29
CA THR A 52 -11.18 14.23 4.64
C THR A 52 -10.43 15.29 3.84
N PHE A 53 -10.70 15.37 2.55
CA PHE A 53 -10.12 16.35 1.65
C PHE A 53 -11.19 16.85 0.66
N CYS A 54 -11.33 18.17 0.53
CA CYS A 54 -12.36 18.80 -0.32
C CYS A 54 -13.78 18.25 -0.07
N ASP A 55 -14.17 18.11 1.21
CA ASP A 55 -15.46 17.58 1.67
C ASP A 55 -15.78 16.14 1.24
N LYS A 56 -14.77 15.40 0.76
CA LYS A 56 -14.85 13.97 0.46
C LYS A 56 -13.97 13.19 1.42
N LYS A 57 -14.41 11.97 1.73
CA LYS A 57 -13.64 11.00 2.48
C LYS A 57 -12.82 10.15 1.52
N TYR A 58 -11.60 9.81 1.92
CA TYR A 58 -10.73 8.88 1.23
C TYR A 58 -10.17 7.90 2.23
N VAL A 59 -10.17 6.62 1.89
CA VAL A 59 -9.50 5.58 2.67
C VAL A 59 -8.12 5.33 2.05
N ILE A 60 -7.09 5.34 2.88
CA ILE A 60 -5.71 5.08 2.47
C ILE A 60 -5.22 3.81 3.18
N GLY A 61 -4.84 2.81 2.39
CA GLY A 61 -4.04 1.67 2.81
C GLY A 61 -2.61 1.82 2.34
N ALA A 62 -1.68 2.03 3.28
CA ALA A 62 -0.25 2.01 3.00
C ALA A 62 0.33 0.66 3.41
N VAL A 63 0.94 -0.07 2.49
CA VAL A 63 1.43 -1.44 2.72
C VAL A 63 2.91 -1.55 2.35
N TYR A 64 3.68 -2.23 3.19
CA TYR A 64 4.96 -2.81 2.79
C TYR A 64 4.88 -4.32 2.98
N ARG A 65 5.10 -5.08 1.91
CA ARG A 65 5.25 -6.53 1.96
C ARG A 65 6.71 -6.88 1.66
N PRO A 66 7.48 -7.40 2.63
CA PRO A 66 8.79 -7.98 2.36
C PRO A 66 8.76 -9.04 1.23
N PRO A 67 9.84 -9.18 0.43
CA PRO A 67 9.88 -10.13 -0.69
C PRO A 67 9.69 -11.60 -0.27
N ASP A 68 10.11 -11.95 0.95
CA ASP A 68 10.01 -13.30 1.49
C ASP A 68 8.79 -13.49 2.41
N SER A 69 7.79 -12.60 2.32
CA SER A 69 6.58 -12.70 3.13
C SER A 69 5.76 -13.94 2.80
N PRO A 70 5.20 -14.63 3.80
CA PRO A 70 4.30 -15.75 3.56
C PRO A 70 3.03 -15.30 2.83
N LEU A 71 2.38 -16.23 2.14
CA LEU A 71 1.10 -15.99 1.47
C LEU A 71 0.04 -15.42 2.41
N SER A 72 0.03 -15.88 3.66
CA SER A 72 -0.91 -15.44 4.70
C SER A 72 -0.90 -13.93 4.92
N THR A 73 0.23 -13.25 4.72
CA THR A 73 0.29 -11.78 4.79
C THR A 73 -0.61 -11.15 3.74
N MET A 74 -0.63 -11.67 2.51
CA MET A 74 -1.50 -11.16 1.45
C MET A 74 -2.95 -11.59 1.64
N GLU A 75 -3.21 -12.79 2.16
CA GLU A 75 -4.58 -13.24 2.49
C GLU A 75 -5.21 -12.33 3.55
N ILE A 76 -4.47 -11.98 4.61
CA ILE A 76 -4.94 -11.05 5.66
C ILE A 76 -5.27 -9.67 5.07
N ILE A 77 -4.41 -9.13 4.21
CA ILE A 77 -4.64 -7.82 3.55
C ILE A 77 -5.85 -7.90 2.61
N TYR A 78 -5.96 -8.99 1.84
CA TYR A 78 -7.09 -9.22 0.94
C TYR A 78 -8.41 -9.27 1.70
N ASP A 79 -8.51 -10.13 2.72
CA ASP A 79 -9.74 -10.30 3.49
C ASP A 79 -10.14 -9.00 4.19
N PHE A 80 -9.17 -8.29 4.78
CA PHE A 80 -9.41 -6.99 5.41
C PHE A 80 -9.93 -5.96 4.41
N THR A 81 -9.28 -5.81 3.25
CA THR A 81 -9.68 -4.80 2.26
C THR A 81 -11.05 -5.08 1.65
N ILE A 82 -11.32 -6.33 1.27
CA ILE A 82 -12.61 -6.71 0.71
C ILE A 82 -13.72 -6.54 1.74
N ALA A 83 -13.52 -6.97 2.99
CA ALA A 83 -14.55 -6.87 4.01
C ALA A 83 -14.92 -5.41 4.36
N ASN A 84 -13.96 -4.48 4.28
CA ASN A 84 -14.16 -3.11 4.73
C ASN A 84 -14.41 -2.10 3.59
N PHE A 85 -13.88 -2.34 2.39
CA PHE A 85 -13.78 -1.30 1.36
C PHE A 85 -14.38 -1.68 0.00
N ILE A 86 -15.06 -2.83 -0.12
CA ILE A 86 -15.68 -3.24 -1.40
C ILE A 86 -16.71 -2.25 -1.95
N ASN A 87 -17.32 -1.43 -1.10
CA ASN A 87 -18.28 -0.39 -1.48
C ASN A 87 -17.73 1.03 -1.30
N GLU A 88 -16.41 1.20 -1.12
CA GLU A 88 -15.79 2.51 -0.94
C GLU A 88 -15.29 3.05 -2.28
N ASP A 89 -15.90 4.14 -2.75
CA ASP A 89 -15.54 4.75 -4.04
C ASP A 89 -14.19 5.49 -4.01
N ASN A 90 -13.73 5.91 -2.84
CA ASN A 90 -12.52 6.73 -2.67
C ASN A 90 -11.42 5.97 -1.93
N PHE A 91 -11.09 4.77 -2.41
CA PHE A 91 -10.06 3.93 -1.80
C PHE A 91 -8.72 4.05 -2.54
N ILE A 92 -7.64 4.21 -1.77
CA ILE A 92 -6.27 4.30 -2.25
C ILE A 92 -5.46 3.20 -1.57
N LEU A 93 -4.95 2.28 -2.37
CA LEU A 93 -3.99 1.27 -1.90
C LEU A 93 -2.62 1.61 -2.47
N ALA A 94 -1.66 1.88 -1.60
CA ALA A 94 -0.31 2.27 -1.99
C ALA A 94 0.72 1.45 -1.23
N GLY A 95 1.81 1.05 -1.88
CA GLY A 95 2.80 0.26 -1.19
C GLY A 95 3.83 -0.44 -2.07
N ASP A 96 4.83 -1.03 -1.40
CA ASP A 96 5.75 -1.98 -2.03
C ASP A 96 5.29 -3.40 -1.70
N PHE A 97 4.73 -4.09 -2.68
CA PHE A 97 4.26 -5.45 -2.53
C PHE A 97 5.36 -6.51 -2.78
N ASN A 98 6.51 -6.09 -3.32
CA ASN A 98 7.59 -6.96 -3.78
C ASN A 98 7.10 -8.11 -4.69
N LEU A 99 6.21 -7.81 -5.64
CA LEU A 99 5.67 -8.76 -6.64
C LEU A 99 6.18 -8.41 -8.05
N PRO A 100 7.48 -8.62 -8.35
CA PRO A 100 8.13 -8.08 -9.55
C PRO A 100 7.75 -8.81 -10.85
N LYS A 101 6.90 -9.85 -10.77
CA LYS A 101 6.50 -10.67 -11.91
C LYS A 101 5.06 -10.45 -12.35
N ILE A 102 4.38 -9.45 -11.80
CA ILE A 102 3.10 -8.99 -12.35
C ILE A 102 3.37 -8.21 -13.65
N ASP A 103 2.70 -8.60 -14.72
CA ASP A 103 2.59 -7.76 -15.91
C ASP A 103 1.45 -6.77 -15.70
N TRP A 104 1.79 -5.54 -15.35
CA TRP A 104 0.83 -4.47 -15.10
C TRP A 104 0.11 -3.97 -16.36
N SER A 105 0.68 -4.23 -17.56
CA SER A 105 0.06 -3.79 -18.81
C SER A 105 -1.10 -4.70 -19.20
N ASN A 106 -0.95 -6.01 -18.94
CA ASN A 106 -1.96 -7.02 -19.26
C ASN A 106 -2.73 -7.51 -18.03
N LEU A 107 -2.36 -7.05 -16.83
CA LEU A 107 -2.89 -7.53 -15.54
C LEU A 107 -2.77 -9.05 -15.40
N GLU A 108 -1.58 -9.59 -15.74
CA GLU A 108 -1.30 -11.01 -15.70
C GLU A 108 -0.28 -11.36 -14.62
N VAL A 109 -0.44 -12.54 -14.02
CA VAL A 109 0.52 -13.09 -13.05
C VAL A 109 1.65 -13.81 -13.78
N GLY A 110 2.88 -13.53 -13.37
CA GLY A 110 4.05 -14.28 -13.83
C GLY A 110 4.21 -15.62 -13.10
N ASN A 111 5.44 -16.12 -13.07
CA ASN A 111 5.76 -17.46 -12.54
C ASN A 111 6.37 -17.46 -11.12
N VAL A 112 6.42 -16.32 -10.44
CA VAL A 112 6.95 -16.17 -9.08
C VAL A 112 5.87 -15.56 -8.21
N ASP A 113 5.69 -16.12 -7.00
CA ASP A 113 4.74 -15.62 -6.01
C ASP A 113 3.33 -15.43 -6.58
N VAL A 114 2.91 -16.45 -7.34
CA VAL A 114 1.70 -16.43 -8.19
C VAL A 114 0.47 -16.11 -7.36
N LYS A 115 0.25 -16.83 -6.25
CA LYS A 115 -0.93 -16.64 -5.40
C LYS A 115 -1.01 -15.25 -4.77
N SER A 116 0.10 -14.71 -4.29
CA SER A 116 0.16 -13.34 -3.76
C SER A 116 -0.17 -12.31 -4.85
N SER A 117 0.30 -12.57 -6.08
CA SER A 117 0.00 -11.75 -7.25
C SER A 117 -1.48 -11.84 -7.64
N GLU A 118 -2.08 -13.04 -7.62
CA GLU A 118 -3.50 -13.26 -7.85
C GLU A 118 -4.36 -12.51 -6.82
N LEU A 119 -3.97 -12.51 -5.55
CA LEU A 119 -4.67 -11.76 -4.50
C LEU A 119 -4.60 -10.25 -4.74
N LEU A 120 -3.43 -9.72 -5.14
CA LEU A 120 -3.30 -8.28 -5.43
C LEU A 120 -4.15 -7.87 -6.64
N LEU A 121 -4.10 -8.63 -7.73
CA LEU A 121 -4.95 -8.37 -8.91
C LEU A 121 -6.44 -8.59 -8.60
N GLY A 122 -6.76 -9.55 -7.73
CA GLY A 122 -8.11 -9.78 -7.23
C GLY A 122 -8.64 -8.59 -6.43
N MET A 123 -7.84 -7.99 -5.54
CA MET A 123 -8.21 -6.73 -4.87
C MET A 123 -8.46 -5.63 -5.88
N MET A 124 -7.58 -5.47 -6.88
CA MET A 124 -7.78 -4.45 -7.91
C MET A 124 -9.09 -4.65 -8.66
N PHE A 125 -9.40 -5.87 -9.09
CA PHE A 125 -10.63 -6.15 -9.81
C PHE A 125 -11.88 -5.93 -8.93
N ASN A 126 -11.89 -6.49 -7.71
CA ASN A 126 -13.06 -6.45 -6.84
C ASN A 126 -13.34 -5.05 -6.26
N LEU A 127 -12.30 -4.23 -6.11
CA LEU A 127 -12.39 -2.85 -5.62
C LEU A 127 -12.37 -1.83 -6.76
N ASN A 128 -12.47 -2.30 -8.01
CA ASN A 128 -12.34 -1.53 -9.26
C ASN A 128 -11.05 -0.67 -9.37
N LEU A 129 -9.99 -0.96 -8.62
CA LEU A 129 -8.80 -0.10 -8.61
C LEU A 129 -8.04 -0.08 -9.94
N THR A 130 -7.52 1.11 -10.27
CA THR A 130 -6.63 1.31 -11.42
C THR A 130 -5.19 1.52 -10.95
N GLN A 131 -4.24 0.76 -11.49
CA GLN A 131 -2.81 0.99 -11.27
C GLN A 131 -2.39 2.29 -11.97
N VAL A 132 -1.87 3.26 -11.22
CA VAL A 132 -1.43 4.55 -11.80
C VAL A 132 0.07 4.63 -12.03
N VAL A 133 0.84 3.69 -11.47
CA VAL A 133 2.29 3.66 -11.63
C VAL A 133 2.65 2.87 -12.89
N ASN A 134 3.04 3.61 -13.94
CA ASN A 134 3.38 3.05 -15.26
C ASN A 134 4.90 2.98 -15.52
N GLU A 135 5.71 3.49 -14.60
CA GLU A 135 7.16 3.53 -14.71
C GLU A 135 7.81 2.78 -13.55
N ALA A 136 8.98 2.21 -13.79
CA ALA A 136 9.70 1.54 -12.73
C ALA A 136 10.11 2.51 -11.62
N THR A 137 9.82 2.11 -10.39
CA THR A 137 10.08 2.90 -9.19
C THR A 137 11.38 2.49 -8.50
N ARG A 138 12.09 1.49 -9.05
CA ARG A 138 13.42 1.08 -8.63
C ARG A 138 14.32 0.80 -9.84
N ALA A 139 15.48 1.46 -9.88
CA ALA A 139 16.53 1.16 -10.85
C ALA A 139 17.42 0.02 -10.33
N GLU A 140 17.61 -1.04 -11.13
CA GLU A 140 18.66 -2.06 -10.90
C GLU A 140 19.82 -1.84 -11.89
N LYS A 141 21.03 -2.31 -11.54
CA LYS A 141 22.26 -2.19 -12.37
C LYS A 141 22.21 -2.93 -13.71
N THR A 142 21.18 -3.72 -13.94
CA THR A 142 20.89 -4.41 -15.20
C THR A 142 19.58 -3.85 -15.73
N ASP A 143 19.50 -3.56 -17.03
CA ASP A 143 18.44 -2.81 -17.76
C ASP A 143 17.00 -3.36 -17.68
N LYS A 144 16.58 -3.92 -16.54
CA LYS A 144 15.23 -4.40 -16.26
C LYS A 144 14.61 -3.52 -15.18
N LEU A 145 13.80 -2.59 -15.65
CA LEU A 145 12.96 -1.69 -14.87
C LEU A 145 11.91 -2.51 -14.10
N ARG A 146 11.77 -2.30 -12.77
CA ARG A 146 10.75 -2.94 -11.91
C ARG A 146 9.82 -1.90 -11.27
N THR A 147 8.53 -2.18 -11.23
CA THR A 147 7.56 -1.46 -10.38
C THR A 147 7.55 -2.11 -9.00
N GLY A 148 8.12 -1.42 -8.02
CA GLY A 148 8.13 -1.83 -6.60
C GLY A 148 7.32 -0.86 -5.72
N LEU A 149 6.67 0.14 -6.29
CA LEU A 149 5.71 0.98 -5.59
C LEU A 149 4.48 0.98 -6.46
N ASN A 150 3.40 0.39 -5.97
CA ASN A 150 2.12 0.38 -6.64
C ASN A 150 1.27 1.44 -5.95
N ILE A 151 0.63 2.28 -6.75
CA ILE A 151 -0.38 3.20 -6.26
C ILE A 151 -1.61 2.90 -7.09
N CYS A 152 -2.64 2.41 -6.42
CA CYS A 152 -3.90 2.06 -7.03
C CYS A 152 -4.93 3.14 -6.63
N TRP A 153 -5.55 3.80 -7.61
CA TRP A 153 -6.58 4.83 -7.42
C TRP A 153 -7.87 4.46 -8.14
N TYR A 154 -8.97 5.10 -7.71
CA TYR A 154 -10.18 5.33 -8.50
C TYR A 154 -10.36 6.83 -8.74
#